data_AF-A0AAW5PEC9-F1
#
_entry.id   AF-A0AAW5PEC9-F1
#
_cell.length_a   1.000
_cell.length_b   1.000
_cell.length_c   1.000
_cell.angle_alpha   90.00
_cell.angle_beta   90.00
_cell.angle_gamma   90.00
#
_symmetry.space_group_name_H-M   'P 1'
#
loop_
_entity.id
_entity.type
_entity.pdbx_description
1 polymer ?
#
loop_
_entity_poly.entity_id
_entity_poly.type
_entity_poly.pdbx_seq_one_letter_code
_entity_poly.pdbx_strand_id
1 'polypeptide(L)'
;MKKRMLTGLLLAFAVSGAAWAQGKSVIDLNRSFAEQRKTVMADLESDKYREISLEQKSSVVAALNRIQSKLGSADDVSRLHENDRVAVMNDQSQINTILTQAAADSRLVCRREKTIGSNLPQNNCLTVAERARLKLRAQDDTVRAQQRIGQSQK
;
A
#
# COMPACT_ATOMS: atom_id res chain seq x y z
N MET A 1 -36.46 -53.63 -9.56
CA MET A 1 -35.02 -53.95 -9.76
C MET A 1 -34.50 -53.18 -10.97
N LYS A 2 -33.36 -52.47 -10.83
CA LYS A 2 -32.46 -51.91 -11.88
C LYS A 2 -33.05 -50.75 -12.73
N LYS A 3 -32.35 -49.66 -13.09
CA LYS A 3 -31.02 -49.08 -12.84
C LYS A 3 -31.04 -47.62 -13.39
N ARG A 4 -30.48 -46.66 -12.64
CA ARG A 4 -29.58 -45.51 -13.01
C ARG A 4 -29.98 -44.60 -14.20
N MET A 5 -30.31 -43.31 -13.98
CA MET A 5 -29.46 -42.11 -13.73
C MET A 5 -28.86 -41.43 -14.99
N LEU A 6 -29.16 -40.11 -15.07
CA LEU A 6 -28.36 -38.95 -15.55
C LEU A 6 -27.93 -38.81 -17.02
N THR A 7 -28.44 -37.76 -17.67
CA THR A 7 -27.79 -36.89 -18.68
C THR A 7 -28.75 -35.71 -18.96
N GLY A 8 -28.41 -34.42 -18.95
CA GLY A 8 -27.17 -33.71 -18.67
C GLY A 8 -27.54 -32.23 -18.46
N LEU A 9 -27.18 -31.67 -17.30
CA LEU A 9 -27.32 -30.25 -17.00
C LEU A 9 -26.04 -29.56 -17.48
N LEU A 10 -26.15 -28.80 -18.56
CA LEU A 10 -25.09 -27.94 -19.10
C LEU A 10 -24.72 -26.87 -18.06
N LEU A 11 -23.60 -27.10 -17.38
CA LEU A 11 -22.99 -26.17 -16.42
C LEU A 11 -22.18 -25.13 -17.22
N ALA A 12 -22.78 -23.98 -17.51
CA ALA A 12 -22.08 -22.82 -18.06
C ALA A 12 -21.20 -22.18 -16.97
N PHE A 13 -19.95 -22.59 -16.88
CA PHE A 13 -18.93 -21.92 -16.06
C PHE A 13 -18.56 -20.59 -16.74
N ALA A 14 -19.11 -19.49 -16.23
CA ALA A 14 -18.62 -18.16 -16.55
C ALA A 14 -17.18 -18.02 -16.01
N VAL A 15 -16.19 -18.00 -16.90
CA VAL A 15 -14.82 -17.63 -16.56
C VAL A 15 -14.81 -16.13 -16.30
N SER A 16 -14.94 -15.73 -15.04
CA SER A 16 -14.65 -14.37 -14.60
C SER A 16 -13.14 -14.15 -14.74
N GLY A 17 -12.73 -13.42 -15.78
CA GLY A 17 -11.35 -12.98 -15.94
C GLY A 17 -10.95 -12.08 -14.76
N ALA A 18 -10.04 -12.55 -13.92
CA ALA A 18 -9.41 -11.71 -12.92
C ALA A 18 -8.50 -10.71 -13.65
N ALA A 19 -8.93 -9.46 -13.78
CA ALA A 19 -8.05 -8.39 -14.18
C ALA A 19 -7.06 -8.12 -13.04
N TRP A 20 -5.86 -8.71 -13.13
CA TRP A 20 -4.76 -8.33 -12.26
C TRP A 20 -4.28 -6.96 -12.68
N ALA A 21 -4.60 -5.95 -11.88
CA ALA A 21 -4.00 -4.62 -12.00
C ALA A 21 -2.50 -4.75 -11.73
N GLN A 22 -1.70 -4.76 -12.81
CA GLN A 22 -0.25 -4.73 -12.72
C GLN A 22 0.13 -3.37 -12.11
N GLY A 23 0.46 -3.37 -10.82
CA GLY A 23 0.77 -2.16 -10.08
C GLY A 23 1.91 -1.40 -10.76
N LYS A 24 1.66 -0.14 -11.12
CA LYS A 24 2.68 0.74 -11.68
C LYS A 24 3.80 0.91 -10.65
N SER A 25 4.99 0.37 -10.92
CA SER A 25 6.17 0.55 -10.08
C SER A 25 6.56 2.02 -10.01
N VAL A 26 6.94 2.49 -8.82
CA VAL A 26 7.32 3.90 -8.62
C VAL A 26 8.69 4.18 -9.22
N ILE A 27 9.63 3.23 -9.07
CA ILE A 27 10.93 3.20 -9.73
C ILE A 27 10.95 2.06 -10.76
N ASP A 28 11.20 2.41 -12.02
CA ASP A 28 11.38 1.52 -13.16
C ASP A 28 12.82 1.69 -13.71
N LEU A 29 13.62 0.63 -13.60
CA LEU A 29 15.03 0.63 -14.00
C LEU A 29 15.23 0.67 -15.53
N ASN A 30 14.18 0.54 -16.34
CA ASN A 30 14.25 0.68 -17.79
C ASN A 30 14.11 2.14 -18.26
N ARG A 31 13.84 3.05 -17.33
CA ARG A 31 13.73 4.50 -17.57
C ARG A 31 14.85 5.21 -16.83
N SER A 32 15.08 6.48 -17.15
CA SER A 32 16.11 7.24 -16.46
C SER A 32 15.87 7.26 -14.95
N PHE A 33 16.82 6.73 -14.18
CA PHE A 33 16.74 6.72 -12.73
C PHE A 33 16.95 8.12 -12.17
N ALA A 34 17.77 8.95 -12.81
CA ALA A 34 18.07 10.30 -12.35
C ALA A 34 16.80 11.17 -12.25
N GLU A 35 15.95 11.14 -13.28
CA GLU A 35 14.67 11.85 -13.27
C GLU A 35 13.70 11.28 -12.23
N GLN A 36 13.59 9.95 -12.16
CA GLN A 36 12.72 9.30 -11.17
C GLN A 36 13.14 9.60 -9.73
N ARG A 37 14.44 9.58 -9.45
CA ARG A 37 15.00 9.95 -8.14
C ARG A 37 14.59 11.38 -7.78
N LYS A 38 14.74 12.33 -8.71
CA LYS A 38 14.34 13.73 -8.50
C LYS A 38 12.85 13.84 -8.19
N THR A 39 11.99 13.16 -8.96
CA THR A 39 10.54 13.13 -8.70
C THR A 39 10.22 12.51 -7.35
N VAL A 40 10.83 11.38 -7.00
CA VAL A 40 10.57 10.71 -5.71
C VAL A 40 11.02 11.58 -4.53
N MET A 41 12.18 12.25 -4.63
CA MET A 41 12.62 13.19 -3.59
C MET A 41 11.63 14.35 -3.43
N ALA A 42 11.12 14.91 -4.52
CA ALA A 42 10.10 15.96 -4.45
C ALA A 42 8.77 15.44 -3.86
N ASP A 43 8.34 14.23 -4.26
CA ASP A 43 7.11 13.62 -3.76
C ASP A 43 7.18 13.30 -2.26
N LEU A 44 8.37 12.97 -1.73
CA LEU A 44 8.59 12.69 -0.30
C LEU A 44 8.45 13.94 0.60
N GLU A 45 8.67 15.12 0.03
CA GLU A 45 8.42 16.42 0.68
C GLU A 45 6.98 16.89 0.47
N SER A 46 6.25 16.27 -0.46
CA SER A 46 4.86 16.59 -0.75
C SER A 46 3.85 15.85 0.13
N ASP A 47 2.58 16.21 -0.02
CA ASP A 47 1.44 15.55 0.63
C ASP A 47 1.10 14.15 0.07
N LYS A 48 1.80 13.67 -0.96
CA LYS A 48 1.52 12.38 -1.61
C LYS A 48 1.73 11.18 -0.68
N TYR A 49 2.73 11.26 0.19
CA TYR A 49 3.09 10.19 1.12
C TYR A 49 2.92 10.64 2.58
N ARG A 50 1.84 11.34 2.92
CA ARG A 50 1.61 11.89 4.28
C ARG A 50 1.69 10.88 5.42
N GLU A 51 1.37 9.61 5.16
CA GLU A 51 1.38 8.54 6.17
C GLU A 51 2.70 7.77 6.26
N ILE A 52 3.72 8.15 5.48
CA ILE A 52 5.03 7.51 5.54
C ILE A 52 5.76 7.89 6.84
N SER A 53 6.33 6.90 7.52
CA SER A 53 7.14 7.15 8.72
C SER A 53 8.51 7.75 8.39
N LEU A 54 9.14 8.40 9.37
CA LEU A 54 10.50 8.95 9.22
C LEU A 54 11.53 7.86 8.89
N GLU A 55 11.40 6.68 9.49
CA GLU A 55 12.25 5.51 9.21
C GLU A 55 12.10 5.00 7.77
N GLN A 56 10.86 4.95 7.27
CA GLN A 56 10.61 4.61 5.87
C GLN A 56 11.16 5.67 4.92
N LYS A 57 11.01 6.97 5.24
CA LYS A 57 11.63 8.05 4.44
C LYS A 57 13.14 7.90 4.37
N SER A 58 13.81 7.72 5.52
CA SER A 58 15.27 7.56 5.56
C SER A 58 15.73 6.32 4.81
N SER A 59 14.98 5.21 4.92
CA SER A 59 15.26 3.97 4.18
C SER A 59 15.18 4.17 2.66
N VAL A 60 14.15 4.88 2.18
CA VAL A 60 14.00 5.20 0.75
C VAL A 60 15.13 6.10 0.25
N VAL A 61 15.47 7.16 1.00
CA VAL A 61 16.59 8.06 0.66
C VAL A 61 17.90 7.28 0.59
N ALA A 62 18.17 6.42 1.58
CA ALA A 62 19.37 5.60 1.61
C ALA A 62 19.44 4.63 0.42
N ALA A 63 18.34 3.95 0.08
CA ALA A 63 18.26 3.05 -1.06
C ALA A 63 18.48 3.80 -2.40
N LEU A 64 17.87 4.98 -2.57
CA LEU A 64 18.09 5.81 -3.76
C LEU A 64 19.55 6.21 -3.93
N ASN A 65 20.23 6.57 -2.83
CA ASN A 65 21.65 6.92 -2.86
C ASN A 65 22.54 5.71 -3.19
N ARG A 66 22.22 4.51 -2.66
CA ARG A 66 22.95 3.28 -3.00
C ARG A 66 22.82 2.95 -4.49
N ILE A 67 21.60 3.01 -5.03
CA ILE A 67 21.37 2.77 -6.47
C ILE A 67 22.16 3.79 -7.31
N GLN A 68 22.08 5.07 -6.97
CA GLN A 68 22.84 6.12 -7.68
C GLN A 68 24.35 5.84 -7.66
N SER A 69 24.89 5.41 -6.53
CA SER A 69 26.31 5.09 -6.39
C SER A 69 26.73 3.89 -7.24
N LYS A 70 25.84 2.92 -7.47
CA LYS A 70 26.10 1.74 -8.30
C LYS A 70 25.97 2.03 -9.78
N LEU A 71 24.95 2.80 -10.19
CA LEU A 71 24.73 3.17 -11.59
C LEU A 71 25.72 4.22 -12.10
N GLY A 72 26.25 5.06 -11.21
CA GLY A 72 27.15 6.15 -11.59
C GLY A 72 26.48 7.12 -12.57
N SER A 73 27.23 7.55 -13.59
CA SER A 73 26.75 8.48 -14.63
C SER A 73 26.07 7.78 -15.82
N ALA A 74 26.18 6.46 -15.94
CA ALA A 74 25.75 5.73 -17.12
C ALA A 74 24.24 5.41 -17.11
N ASP A 75 23.58 5.49 -15.95
CA ASP A 75 22.15 5.23 -15.76
C ASP A 75 21.66 3.92 -16.42
N ASP A 76 22.53 2.90 -16.47
CA ASP A 76 22.28 1.65 -17.19
C ASP A 76 22.62 0.45 -16.29
N VAL A 77 21.58 -0.24 -15.82
CA VAL A 77 21.68 -1.44 -15.00
C VAL A 77 22.34 -2.58 -15.77
N SER A 78 22.14 -2.66 -17.10
CA SER A 78 22.61 -3.78 -17.94
C SER A 78 24.12 -3.93 -17.89
N ARG A 79 24.83 -2.80 -17.72
CA ARG A 79 26.30 -2.71 -17.70
C ARG A 79 26.92 -3.08 -16.34
N LEU A 80 26.11 -3.27 -15.29
CA LEU A 80 26.60 -3.65 -13.98
C LEU A 80 27.06 -5.11 -13.93
N HIS A 81 28.00 -5.41 -13.03
CA HIS A 81 28.28 -6.79 -12.65
C HIS A 81 27.04 -7.43 -12.00
N GLU A 82 26.92 -8.75 -12.10
CA GLU A 82 25.72 -9.47 -11.65
C GLU A 82 25.38 -9.21 -10.17
N ASN A 83 26.39 -9.18 -9.30
CA ASN A 83 26.19 -8.87 -7.88
C ASN A 83 25.64 -7.45 -7.66
N ASP A 84 26.12 -6.46 -8.42
CA ASP A 84 25.64 -5.08 -8.32
C ASP A 84 24.24 -4.93 -8.93
N ARG A 85 23.94 -5.67 -9.99
CA ARG A 85 22.60 -5.74 -10.59
C ARG A 85 21.57 -6.25 -9.58
N VAL A 86 21.87 -7.36 -8.91
CA VAL A 86 21.00 -7.92 -7.86
C VAL A 86 20.81 -6.93 -6.72
N ALA A 87 21.87 -6.27 -6.26
CA ALA A 87 21.77 -5.25 -5.21
C ALA A 87 20.86 -4.09 -5.61
N VAL A 88 21.00 -3.57 -6.84
CA VAL A 88 20.15 -2.49 -7.35
C VAL A 88 18.68 -2.92 -7.48
N MET A 89 18.42 -4.15 -7.94
CA MET A 89 17.06 -4.69 -8.04
C MET A 89 16.41 -4.89 -6.66
N ASN A 90 17.19 -5.30 -5.66
CA ASN A 90 16.72 -5.40 -4.28
C ASN A 90 16.38 -4.02 -3.70
N ASP A 91 17.25 -3.02 -3.90
CA ASP A 91 17.00 -1.64 -3.47
C ASP A 91 15.77 -1.05 -4.18
N GLN A 92 15.61 -1.31 -5.48
CA GLN A 92 14.43 -0.92 -6.26
C GLN A 92 13.16 -1.54 -5.67
N SER A 93 13.17 -2.84 -5.38
CA SER A 93 12.04 -3.56 -4.80
C SER A 93 11.68 -3.01 -3.41
N GLN A 94 12.69 -2.69 -2.59
CA GLN A 94 12.49 -2.06 -1.29
C GLN A 94 11.79 -0.70 -1.42
N ILE A 95 12.29 0.17 -2.29
CA ILE A 95 11.70 1.50 -2.53
C ILE A 95 10.26 1.35 -3.02
N ASN A 96 10.03 0.49 -4.03
CA ASN A 96 8.70 0.28 -4.60
C ASN A 96 7.71 -0.21 -3.54
N THR A 97 8.11 -1.18 -2.71
CA THR A 97 7.25 -1.70 -1.64
C THR A 97 6.86 -0.60 -0.65
N ILE A 98 7.84 0.18 -0.18
CA ILE A 98 7.59 1.25 0.79
C ILE A 98 6.68 2.33 0.20
N LEU A 99 6.98 2.82 -1.01
CA LEU A 99 6.24 3.93 -1.62
C LEU A 99 4.84 3.51 -2.09
N THR A 100 4.67 2.28 -2.58
CA THR A 100 3.35 1.75 -2.94
C THR A 100 2.47 1.62 -1.70
N GLN A 101 3.00 1.12 -0.58
CA GLN A 101 2.26 1.05 0.68
C GLN A 101 1.93 2.46 1.21
N ALA A 102 2.90 3.37 1.24
CA ALA A 102 2.70 4.73 1.69
C ALA A 102 1.64 5.48 0.87
N ALA A 103 1.62 5.29 -0.46
CA ALA A 103 0.59 5.87 -1.33
C ALA A 103 -0.80 5.28 -1.03
N ALA A 104 -0.89 3.96 -0.81
CA ALA A 104 -2.15 3.30 -0.48
C ALA A 104 -2.72 3.83 0.85
N ASP A 105 -1.86 4.03 1.84
CA ASP A 105 -2.20 4.51 3.18
C ASP A 105 -2.57 5.99 3.21
N SER A 106 -1.87 6.81 2.41
CA SER A 106 -2.08 8.27 2.34
C SER A 106 -3.31 8.67 1.53
N ARG A 107 -3.96 7.73 0.82
CA ARG A 107 -5.16 8.02 0.02
C ARG A 107 -6.29 8.54 0.91
N LEU A 108 -6.82 9.71 0.57
CA LEU A 108 -8.01 10.26 1.22
C LEU A 108 -9.28 9.51 0.80
N VAL A 109 -10.14 9.24 1.77
CA VAL A 109 -11.47 8.73 1.53
C VAL A 109 -12.47 9.59 2.27
N CYS A 110 -13.17 10.42 1.53
CA CYS A 110 -14.24 11.27 2.04
C CYS A 110 -15.55 10.50 2.09
N ARG A 111 -16.22 10.53 3.25
CA ARG A 111 -17.57 10.00 3.43
C ARG A 111 -18.47 11.09 3.96
N ARG A 112 -19.71 11.10 3.46
CA ARG A 112 -20.77 11.96 3.98
C ARG A 112 -21.47 11.20 5.10
N GLU A 113 -21.24 11.63 6.33
CA GLU A 113 -21.69 10.94 7.54
C GLU A 113 -22.56 11.89 8.39
N LYS A 114 -23.53 11.32 9.10
CA LYS A 114 -24.40 12.05 10.02
C LYS A 114 -23.90 11.79 11.44
N THR A 115 -23.33 12.81 12.06
CA THR A 115 -22.80 12.74 13.43
C THR A 115 -23.95 12.55 14.42
N ILE A 116 -23.75 11.68 15.42
CA ILE A 116 -24.75 11.45 16.48
C ILE A 116 -25.04 12.79 17.17
N GLY A 117 -26.32 13.13 17.32
CA GLY A 117 -26.76 14.41 17.89
C GLY A 117 -26.91 15.56 16.90
N SER A 118 -26.59 15.37 15.61
CA SER A 118 -26.86 16.35 14.55
C SER A 118 -27.68 15.74 13.41
N ASN A 119 -28.64 16.52 12.88
CA ASN A 119 -29.36 16.15 11.66
C ASN A 119 -28.63 16.56 10.37
N LEU A 120 -27.61 17.41 10.47
CA LEU A 120 -26.86 17.91 9.33
C LEU A 120 -25.74 16.91 8.95
N PRO A 121 -25.76 16.33 7.74
CA PRO A 121 -24.67 15.49 7.27
C PRO A 121 -23.40 16.29 6.98
N GLN A 122 -22.27 15.84 7.51
CA GLN A 122 -20.95 16.43 7.34
C GLN A 122 -20.09 15.57 6.40
N ASN A 123 -19.14 16.19 5.69
CA ASN A 123 -18.16 15.46 4.89
C ASN A 123 -16.92 15.24 5.75
N ASN A 124 -16.63 13.99 6.07
CA ASN A 124 -15.44 13.61 6.82
C ASN A 124 -14.43 12.95 5.88
N CYS A 125 -13.25 13.56 5.72
CA CYS A 125 -12.17 13.08 4.86
C CYS A 125 -11.01 12.62 5.72
N LEU A 126 -10.72 11.33 5.68
CA LEU A 126 -9.63 10.71 6.44
C LEU A 126 -8.74 9.90 5.50
N THR A 127 -7.46 9.76 5.86
CA THR A 127 -6.58 8.82 5.14
C THR A 127 -7.00 7.37 5.42
N VAL A 128 -6.56 6.43 4.59
CA VAL A 128 -6.81 5.01 4.82
C VAL A 128 -6.19 4.56 6.14
N ALA A 129 -4.94 4.99 6.41
CA ALA A 129 -4.25 4.67 7.65
C ALA A 129 -4.92 5.30 8.87
N GLU A 130 -5.34 6.56 8.79
CA GLU A 130 -6.05 7.25 9.87
C GLU A 130 -7.34 6.53 10.25
N ARG A 131 -8.15 6.16 9.25
CA ARG A 131 -9.36 5.38 9.50
C ARG A 131 -9.07 4.01 10.13
N ALA A 132 -7.99 3.35 9.72
CA ALA A 132 -7.57 2.10 10.35
C ALA A 132 -7.20 2.30 11.83
N ARG A 133 -6.46 3.38 12.16
CA ARG A 133 -6.14 3.75 13.54
C ARG A 133 -7.40 4.04 14.37
N LEU A 134 -8.36 4.79 13.83
CA LEU A 134 -9.63 5.06 14.50
C LEU A 134 -10.41 3.77 14.78
N LYS A 135 -10.47 2.87 13.79
CA LYS A 135 -11.12 1.57 13.95
C LYS A 135 -10.45 0.71 15.03
N LEU A 136 -9.11 0.73 15.11
CA LEU A 136 -8.36 -0.01 16.12
C LEU A 136 -8.61 0.56 17.53
N ARG A 137 -8.56 1.89 17.68
CA ARG A 137 -8.85 2.56 18.96
C ARG A 137 -10.25 2.25 19.46
N ALA A 138 -11.25 2.33 18.58
CA ALA A 138 -12.63 1.99 18.94
C ALA A 138 -12.77 0.55 19.43
N GLN A 139 -12.05 -0.41 18.84
CA GLN A 139 -12.05 -1.80 19.31
C GLN A 139 -11.40 -1.95 20.69
N ASP A 140 -10.23 -1.35 20.91
CA ASP A 140 -9.55 -1.38 22.20
C ASP A 140 -10.43 -0.78 23.32
N ASP A 141 -11.08 0.35 23.05
CA ASP A 141 -12.00 0.99 24.00
C ASP A 141 -13.19 0.09 24.35
N THR A 142 -13.77 -0.60 23.37
CA THR A 142 -14.87 -1.54 23.63
C THR A 142 -14.42 -2.73 24.48
N VAL A 143 -13.24 -3.29 24.24
CA VAL A 143 -12.68 -4.41 25.01
C VAL A 143 -12.41 -3.97 26.45
N ARG A 144 -11.81 -2.79 26.65
CA ARG A 144 -11.55 -2.24 27.99
C ARG A 144 -12.85 -1.96 28.75
N ALA A 145 -13.88 -1.45 28.07
CA ALA A 145 -15.19 -1.24 28.68
C ALA A 145 -15.81 -2.57 29.16
N GLN A 146 -15.74 -3.62 28.34
CA GLN A 146 -16.23 -4.96 28.70
C GLN A 146 -15.49 -5.55 29.91
N GLN A 147 -14.16 -5.41 29.96
CA GLN A 147 -13.35 -5.89 31.09
C GLN A 147 -13.72 -5.19 32.40
N ARG A 148 -13.93 -3.87 32.38
CA ARG A 148 -14.36 -3.10 33.57
C ARG A 148 -15.72 -3.56 34.07
N ILE A 149 -16.67 -3.79 33.17
CA ILE A 149 -18.01 -4.28 33.54
C ILE A 149 -17.91 -5.66 34.19
N GLY A 150 -17.09 -6.57 33.64
CA GLY A 150 -16.89 -7.90 34.22
C GLY A 150 -16.19 -7.92 35.57
N GLN A 151 -15.31 -6.95 35.86
CA GLN A 151 -14.66 -6.81 37.17
C GLN A 151 -15.58 -6.23 38.23
N SER A 152 -16.51 -5.35 37.86
CA SER A 152 -17.50 -4.78 38.79
C SER A 152 -18.59 -5.77 39.23
N GLN A 153 -18.66 -6.95 38.61
CA GLN A 153 -19.66 -8.00 38.91
C GLN A 153 -19.09 -9.12 39.82
N LYS A 154 -17.85 -8.97 40.30
CA LYS A 154 -17.21 -9.84 41.30
C LYS A 154 -17.04 -9.08 42.61
#